data_AF-A0A9E0A548-F1
#
_entry.id   AF-A0A9E0A548-F1
#
_cell.length_a   1.000
_cell.length_b   1.000
_cell.length_c   1.000
_cell.angle_alpha   90.00
_cell.angle_beta   90.00
_cell.angle_gamma   90.00
#
_symmetry.space_group_name_H-M   'P 1'
#
loop_
_entity.id
_entity.type
_entity.pdbx_description
1 polymer ?
#
loop_
_entity_poly.entity_id
_entity_poly.type
_entity_poly.pdbx_seq_one_letter_code
_entity_poly.pdbx_strand_id
1 'polypeptide(L)'
;MRNKLLKEKRMRGYFIEAAKEILKGEGIDSMSVRNIADQAGYSYATLYNYFKDVTDVINECINDFAEECQEYVDEKTRNLPDGPEKLKAIIKSYVGYFLEYPSIFDVFFLEKINKIEKKRDTSQLIVTLLERLCKPQWNYLINNEYISSSSAEKAITILRYQIPGMLLFYLNRSNPDSPKEFYSLFDTQLDKLIRFEIPTRTTQTFEEVVLKFIFDGTYLGENYYFFIHYTREKQVVDSILKTGFKYIESFHNSAEQIIDDKLDFLYKHNIYKPYGNFIVVIGISRNIFDKYAQLIRSKGINTYIENILCDTAPEFDDEAEEYRYTLPTQYIKGYVNYVTGETVKNPSFNPDYDSTNFLNNLNSL
;
A
#
# COMPACT_ATOMS: atom_id res chain seq x y z
N MET A 1 31.07 -33.79 -6.82
CA MET A 1 29.67 -33.86 -6.35
C MET A 1 28.86 -32.60 -6.66
N ARG A 2 29.33 -31.38 -6.35
CA ARG A 2 28.60 -30.11 -6.59
C ARG A 2 28.16 -29.87 -8.05
N ASN A 3 29.03 -30.13 -9.04
CA ASN A 3 28.70 -29.94 -10.46
C ASN A 3 27.64 -30.94 -10.98
N LYS A 4 27.57 -32.16 -10.42
CA LYS A 4 26.56 -33.16 -10.79
C LYS A 4 25.18 -32.75 -10.30
N LEU A 5 25.09 -32.29 -9.04
CA LEU A 5 23.85 -31.77 -8.44
C LEU A 5 23.35 -30.51 -9.16
N LEU A 6 24.25 -29.60 -9.55
CA LEU A 6 23.88 -28.40 -10.32
C LEU A 6 23.34 -28.76 -11.71
N LYS A 7 23.96 -29.73 -12.39
CA LYS A 7 23.49 -30.21 -13.70
C LYS A 7 22.12 -30.89 -13.56
N GLU A 8 21.94 -31.69 -12.52
CA GLU A 8 20.67 -32.35 -12.21
C GLU A 8 19.55 -31.35 -11.93
N LYS A 9 19.81 -30.32 -11.11
CA LYS A 9 18.84 -29.25 -10.83
C LYS A 9 18.45 -28.48 -12.10
N ARG A 10 19.43 -28.14 -12.96
CA ARG A 10 19.15 -27.46 -14.24
C ARG A 10 18.29 -28.32 -15.16
N MET A 11 18.61 -29.60 -15.28
CA MET A 11 17.83 -30.53 -16.12
C MET A 11 16.40 -30.70 -15.61
N ARG A 12 16.20 -30.84 -14.29
CA ARG A 12 14.85 -30.82 -13.70
C ARG A 12 14.12 -29.53 -14.05
N GLY A 13 14.79 -28.39 -13.93
CA GLY A 13 14.23 -27.08 -14.26
C GLY A 13 13.69 -26.98 -15.68
N TYR A 14 14.40 -27.50 -16.69
CA TYR A 14 13.90 -27.47 -18.08
C TYR A 14 12.59 -28.25 -18.27
N PHE A 15 12.47 -29.42 -17.64
CA PHE A 15 11.23 -30.19 -17.71
C PHE A 15 10.08 -29.55 -16.92
N ILE A 16 10.38 -28.91 -15.78
CA ILE A 16 9.37 -28.19 -14.98
C ILE A 16 8.86 -26.97 -15.74
N GLU A 17 9.75 -26.15 -16.31
CA GLU A 17 9.34 -24.99 -17.10
C GLU A 17 8.51 -25.38 -18.33
N ALA A 18 8.95 -26.40 -19.07
CA ALA A 18 8.16 -26.95 -20.19
C ALA A 18 6.77 -27.44 -19.75
N ALA A 19 6.69 -28.13 -18.62
CA ALA A 19 5.41 -28.57 -18.04
C ALA A 19 4.53 -27.38 -17.62
N LYS A 20 5.12 -26.35 -17.00
CA LYS A 20 4.39 -25.13 -16.60
C LYS A 20 3.82 -24.38 -17.81
N GLU A 21 4.57 -24.27 -18.90
CA GLU A 21 4.09 -23.68 -20.16
C GLU A 21 2.88 -24.43 -20.72
N ILE A 22 2.96 -25.77 -20.78
CA ILE A 22 1.83 -26.62 -21.21
C ILE A 22 0.63 -26.42 -20.28
N LEU A 23 0.83 -26.44 -18.96
CA LEU A 23 -0.25 -26.27 -17.98
C LEU A 23 -0.92 -24.90 -18.05
N LYS A 24 -0.17 -23.82 -18.30
CA LYS A 24 -0.72 -22.46 -18.44
C LYS A 24 -1.43 -22.25 -19.78
N GLY A 25 -0.99 -22.92 -20.84
CA GLY A 25 -1.51 -22.72 -22.20
C GLY A 25 -2.57 -23.74 -22.62
N GLU A 26 -2.18 -25.02 -22.68
CA GLU A 26 -3.01 -26.11 -23.18
C GLU A 26 -3.84 -26.80 -22.08
N GLY A 27 -3.45 -26.61 -20.82
CA GLY A 27 -4.09 -27.23 -19.67
C GLY A 27 -3.59 -28.64 -19.39
N ILE A 28 -4.17 -29.27 -18.35
CA ILE A 28 -3.70 -30.55 -17.84
C ILE A 28 -4.01 -31.75 -18.75
N ASP A 29 -5.07 -31.68 -19.56
CA ASP A 29 -5.43 -32.77 -20.48
C ASP A 29 -4.33 -33.04 -21.53
N SER A 30 -3.56 -32.01 -21.89
CA SER A 30 -2.39 -32.13 -22.77
C SER A 30 -1.14 -32.69 -22.06
N MET A 31 -1.19 -32.95 -20.76
CA MET A 31 0.00 -33.36 -20.01
C MET A 31 0.36 -34.82 -20.26
N SER A 32 1.54 -35.03 -20.86
CA SER A 32 2.16 -36.35 -20.96
C SER A 32 3.68 -36.25 -20.86
N VAL A 33 4.33 -37.33 -20.43
CA VAL A 33 5.80 -37.41 -20.38
C VAL A 33 6.44 -37.12 -21.74
N ARG A 34 5.76 -37.48 -22.84
CA ARG A 34 6.23 -37.18 -24.20
C ARG A 34 6.15 -35.69 -24.50
N ASN A 35 4.99 -35.07 -24.30
CA ASN A 35 4.80 -33.65 -24.57
C ASN A 35 5.76 -32.77 -23.76
N ILE A 36 5.95 -33.09 -22.46
CA ILE A 36 6.89 -32.35 -21.60
C ILE A 36 8.33 -32.51 -22.10
N ALA A 37 8.74 -33.72 -22.47
CA ALA A 37 10.10 -33.95 -22.93
C ALA A 37 10.36 -33.30 -24.29
N ASP A 38 9.41 -33.40 -25.21
CA ASP A 38 9.46 -32.79 -26.54
C ASP A 38 9.53 -31.26 -26.43
N GLN A 39 8.69 -30.63 -25.59
CA GLN A 39 8.72 -29.19 -25.31
C GLN A 39 10.04 -28.76 -24.66
N ALA A 40 10.60 -29.57 -23.76
CA ALA A 40 11.89 -29.32 -23.14
C ALA A 40 13.09 -29.56 -24.08
N GLY A 41 12.88 -30.13 -25.27
CA GLY A 41 13.93 -30.46 -26.24
C GLY A 41 14.73 -31.71 -25.91
N TYR A 42 14.16 -32.66 -25.16
CA TYR A 42 14.82 -33.91 -24.76
C TYR A 42 13.96 -35.14 -25.08
N SER A 43 14.58 -36.32 -25.12
CA SER A 43 13.82 -37.58 -25.24
C SER A 43 13.02 -37.87 -23.98
N TYR A 44 11.84 -38.49 -24.14
CA TYR A 44 11.02 -38.95 -23.00
C TYR A 44 11.78 -39.89 -22.04
N ALA A 45 12.73 -40.69 -22.57
CA ALA A 45 13.60 -41.54 -21.76
C ALA A 45 14.52 -40.73 -20.83
N THR A 46 14.90 -39.52 -21.23
CA THR A 46 15.72 -38.62 -20.41
C THR A 46 14.94 -38.09 -19.22
N LEU A 47 13.64 -37.80 -19.39
CA LEU A 47 12.77 -37.33 -18.31
C LEU A 47 12.67 -38.37 -17.18
N TYR A 48 12.57 -39.66 -17.52
CA TYR A 48 12.52 -40.75 -16.54
C TYR A 48 13.78 -40.89 -15.67
N ASN A 49 14.91 -40.28 -16.06
CA ASN A 49 16.09 -40.21 -15.19
C ASN A 49 15.90 -39.23 -14.02
N TYR A 50 14.89 -38.36 -14.08
CA TYR A 50 14.64 -37.30 -13.11
C TYR A 50 13.29 -37.43 -12.42
N PHE A 51 12.25 -37.93 -13.10
CA PHE A 51 10.90 -38.04 -12.55
C PHE A 51 10.35 -39.45 -12.72
N LYS A 52 9.61 -39.95 -11.72
CA LYS A 52 9.00 -41.28 -11.75
C LYS A 52 7.92 -41.38 -12.82
N ASP A 53 7.10 -40.34 -12.91
CA ASP A 53 5.95 -40.22 -13.81
C ASP A 53 5.57 -38.75 -14.00
N VAL A 54 4.52 -38.50 -14.79
CA VAL A 54 3.98 -37.16 -15.03
C VAL A 54 3.46 -36.50 -13.75
N THR A 55 2.95 -37.29 -12.80
CA THR A 55 2.45 -36.79 -11.51
C THR A 55 3.56 -36.16 -10.69
N ASP A 56 4.76 -36.76 -10.70
CA ASP A 56 5.93 -36.20 -10.04
C ASP A 56 6.34 -34.83 -10.63
N VAL A 57 6.19 -34.63 -11.95
CA VAL A 57 6.44 -33.33 -12.60
C VAL A 57 5.37 -32.32 -12.21
N ILE A 58 4.09 -32.72 -12.23
CA ILE A 58 2.96 -31.85 -11.85
C ILE A 58 3.09 -31.39 -10.39
N ASN A 59 3.51 -32.27 -9.48
CA ASN A 59 3.73 -31.90 -8.07
C ASN A 59 4.80 -30.81 -7.90
N GLU A 60 5.86 -30.83 -8.70
CA GLU A 60 6.87 -29.76 -8.68
C GLU A 60 6.32 -28.47 -9.29
N CYS A 61 5.52 -28.57 -10.36
CA CYS A 61 4.85 -27.41 -10.95
C CYS A 61 3.91 -26.74 -9.92
N ILE A 62 3.21 -27.51 -9.08
CA ILE A 62 2.35 -26.96 -8.02
C ILE A 62 3.16 -26.15 -7.00
N ASN A 63 4.37 -26.60 -6.64
CA ASN A 63 5.24 -25.84 -5.74
C ASN A 63 5.64 -24.51 -6.37
N ASP A 64 6.10 -24.54 -7.63
CA ASP A 64 6.49 -23.33 -8.37
C ASP A 64 5.29 -22.37 -8.55
N PHE A 65 4.10 -22.88 -8.86
CA PHE A 65 2.89 -22.05 -8.95
C PHE A 65 2.47 -21.45 -7.61
N ALA A 66 2.74 -22.12 -6.48
CA ALA A 66 2.50 -21.56 -5.16
C ALA A 66 3.49 -20.42 -4.85
N GLU A 67 4.75 -20.55 -5.28
CA GLU A 67 5.74 -19.47 -5.21
C GLU A 67 5.36 -18.28 -6.11
N GLU A 68 4.96 -18.54 -7.36
CA GLU A 68 4.45 -17.49 -8.27
C GLU A 68 3.23 -16.78 -7.70
N CYS A 69 2.30 -17.51 -7.07
CA CYS A 69 1.15 -16.93 -6.39
C CYS A 69 1.56 -16.02 -5.22
N GLN A 70 2.56 -16.43 -4.43
CA GLN A 70 3.13 -15.62 -3.35
C GLN A 70 3.72 -14.31 -3.90
N GLU A 71 4.55 -14.40 -4.96
CA GLU A 71 5.14 -13.21 -5.59
C GLU A 71 4.07 -12.26 -6.15
N TYR A 72 3.05 -12.81 -6.82
CA TYR A 72 1.92 -12.06 -7.36
C TYR A 72 1.15 -11.28 -6.27
N VAL A 73 0.96 -11.91 -5.10
CA VAL A 73 0.29 -11.32 -3.94
C VAL A 73 1.17 -10.26 -3.29
N ASP A 74 2.46 -10.55 -3.10
CA ASP A 74 3.41 -9.65 -2.45
C ASP A 74 3.60 -8.37 -3.27
N GLU A 75 3.71 -8.46 -4.59
CA GLU A 75 3.82 -7.29 -5.47
C GLU A 75 2.68 -6.29 -5.25
N LYS A 76 1.45 -6.79 -5.07
CA LYS A 76 0.24 -5.98 -4.91
C LYS A 76 0.00 -5.48 -3.49
N THR A 77 0.61 -6.09 -2.49
CA THR A 77 0.26 -5.85 -1.07
C THR A 77 1.41 -5.38 -0.19
N ARG A 78 2.68 -5.50 -0.63
CA ARG A 78 3.87 -5.15 0.17
C ARG A 78 3.88 -3.73 0.71
N ASN A 79 3.34 -2.78 -0.06
CA ASN A 79 3.34 -1.35 0.29
C ASN A 79 2.12 -0.94 1.13
N LEU A 80 1.19 -1.86 1.41
CA LEU A 80 0.05 -1.58 2.26
C LEU A 80 0.46 -1.66 3.74
N PRO A 81 -0.09 -0.79 4.60
CA PRO A 81 0.09 -0.89 6.05
C PRO A 81 -0.55 -2.18 6.58
N ASP A 82 0.02 -2.74 7.64
CA ASP A 82 -0.56 -3.93 8.29
C ASP A 82 -1.93 -3.59 8.90
N GLY A 83 -2.87 -4.53 8.81
CA GLY A 83 -4.22 -4.33 9.32
C GLY A 83 -5.32 -4.96 8.44
N PRO A 84 -6.59 -4.66 8.76
CA PRO A 84 -7.75 -5.29 8.11
C PRO A 84 -7.73 -5.21 6.59
N GLU A 85 -7.41 -4.04 6.06
CA GLU A 85 -7.43 -3.80 4.61
C GLU A 85 -6.32 -4.53 3.87
N LYS A 86 -5.14 -4.72 4.48
CA LYS A 86 -4.07 -5.52 3.88
C LYS A 86 -4.41 -7.01 3.88
N LEU A 87 -5.05 -7.52 4.93
CA LEU A 87 -5.58 -8.89 4.92
C LEU A 87 -6.57 -9.08 3.77
N LYS A 88 -7.55 -8.17 3.61
CA LYS A 88 -8.50 -8.23 2.49
C LYS A 88 -7.80 -8.18 1.13
N ALA A 89 -6.80 -7.30 0.98
CA ALA A 89 -6.02 -7.17 -0.24
C ALA A 89 -5.23 -8.45 -0.58
N ILE A 90 -4.66 -9.14 0.42
CA ILE A 90 -4.00 -10.44 0.24
C ILE A 90 -5.00 -11.48 -0.29
N ILE A 91 -6.15 -11.63 0.36
CA ILE A 91 -7.18 -12.60 -0.05
C ILE A 91 -7.69 -12.28 -1.47
N LYS A 92 -7.93 -11.01 -1.76
CA LYS A 92 -8.38 -10.55 -3.09
C LYS A 92 -7.33 -10.79 -4.17
N SER A 93 -6.05 -10.58 -3.87
CA SER A 93 -4.94 -10.83 -4.79
C SER A 93 -4.74 -12.33 -5.05
N TYR A 94 -4.87 -13.16 -4.02
CA TYR A 94 -4.87 -14.62 -4.16
C TYR A 94 -5.98 -15.08 -5.10
N VAL A 95 -7.20 -14.54 -4.94
CA VAL A 95 -8.32 -14.80 -5.85
C VAL A 95 -8.00 -14.31 -7.26
N GLY A 96 -7.45 -13.10 -7.40
CA GLY A 96 -7.04 -12.52 -8.69
C GLY A 96 -6.06 -13.40 -9.46
N TYR A 97 -5.10 -14.03 -8.78
CA TYR A 97 -4.15 -14.95 -9.41
C TYR A 97 -4.85 -16.11 -10.13
N PHE A 98 -5.80 -16.79 -9.47
CA PHE A 98 -6.53 -17.90 -10.09
C PHE A 98 -7.54 -17.47 -11.16
N LEU A 99 -8.02 -16.22 -11.11
CA LEU A 99 -8.85 -15.65 -12.18
C LEU A 99 -8.03 -15.30 -13.42
N GLU A 100 -6.79 -14.84 -13.23
CA GLU A 100 -5.86 -14.52 -14.32
C GLU A 100 -5.26 -15.78 -14.96
N TYR A 101 -5.07 -16.83 -14.16
CA TYR A 101 -4.55 -18.13 -14.61
C TYR A 101 -5.52 -19.30 -14.28
N PRO A 102 -6.67 -19.42 -14.95
CA PRO A 102 -7.69 -20.44 -14.65
C PRO A 102 -7.17 -21.88 -14.72
N SER A 103 -6.30 -22.21 -15.68
CA SER A 103 -5.76 -23.56 -15.81
C SER A 103 -4.93 -23.99 -14.59
N ILE A 104 -4.35 -23.05 -13.85
CA ILE A 104 -3.66 -23.34 -12.58
C ILE A 104 -4.68 -23.71 -11.50
N PHE A 105 -5.86 -23.09 -11.49
CA PHE A 105 -6.94 -23.47 -10.58
C PHE A 105 -7.35 -24.93 -10.78
N ASP A 106 -7.47 -25.37 -12.03
CA ASP A 106 -7.85 -26.74 -12.37
C ASP A 106 -6.83 -27.74 -11.82
N VAL A 107 -5.54 -27.48 -12.04
CA VAL A 107 -4.43 -28.30 -11.50
C VAL A 107 -4.46 -28.35 -9.97
N PHE A 108 -4.78 -27.24 -9.30
CA PHE A 108 -4.80 -27.19 -7.84
C PHE A 108 -6.02 -27.90 -7.23
N PHE A 109 -7.22 -27.71 -7.81
CA PHE A 109 -8.47 -28.01 -7.11
C PHE A 109 -9.41 -28.98 -7.82
N LEU A 110 -9.32 -29.16 -9.14
CA LEU A 110 -10.23 -30.03 -9.89
C LEU A 110 -9.63 -31.40 -10.17
N GLU A 111 -8.33 -31.42 -10.38
CA GLU A 111 -7.69 -32.61 -10.90
C GLU A 111 -7.69 -33.73 -9.87
N LYS A 112 -8.47 -34.76 -10.18
CA LYS A 112 -8.41 -36.04 -9.52
C LYS A 112 -7.16 -36.74 -10.01
N ILE A 113 -6.01 -36.26 -9.55
CA ILE A 113 -4.73 -36.90 -9.76
C ILE A 113 -4.80 -38.22 -8.98
N ASN A 114 -5.44 -39.23 -9.58
CA ASN A 114 -5.89 -40.49 -8.98
C ASN A 114 -4.72 -41.38 -8.48
N LYS A 115 -3.50 -40.84 -8.50
CA LYS A 115 -2.27 -41.43 -7.98
C LYS A 115 -1.27 -40.36 -7.48
N ILE A 116 -1.72 -39.29 -6.81
CA ILE A 116 -0.85 -38.69 -5.78
C ILE A 116 -0.75 -39.76 -4.68
N GLU A 117 0.16 -40.71 -4.85
CA GLU A 117 0.61 -41.59 -3.78
C GLU A 117 1.19 -40.68 -2.69
N LYS A 118 0.33 -40.23 -1.75
CA LYS A 118 0.68 -39.72 -0.43
C LYS A 118 1.93 -38.82 -0.36
N LYS A 119 2.17 -37.90 -1.29
CA LYS A 119 2.91 -36.68 -0.95
C LYS A 119 1.94 -35.79 -0.18
N ARG A 120 1.73 -36.13 1.10
CA ARG A 120 0.89 -35.37 2.05
C ARG A 120 1.20 -33.88 1.97
N ASP A 121 2.44 -33.54 1.66
CA ASP A 121 2.97 -32.19 1.59
C ASP A 121 2.34 -31.34 0.47
N THR A 122 2.12 -31.88 -0.74
CA THR A 122 1.54 -31.10 -1.85
C THR A 122 0.05 -30.82 -1.62
N SER A 123 -0.72 -31.81 -1.19
CA SER A 123 -2.13 -31.59 -0.82
C SER A 123 -2.25 -30.62 0.35
N GLN A 124 -1.35 -30.72 1.34
CA GLN A 124 -1.32 -29.78 2.46
C GLN A 124 -0.96 -28.37 2.00
N LEU A 125 -0.01 -28.22 1.07
CA LEU A 125 0.34 -26.93 0.47
C LEU A 125 -0.87 -26.28 -0.18
N ILE A 126 -1.57 -26.98 -1.07
CA ILE A 126 -2.76 -26.47 -1.76
C ILE A 126 -3.81 -26.00 -0.76
N VAL A 127 -4.14 -26.84 0.23
CA VAL A 127 -5.19 -26.55 1.22
C VAL A 127 -4.81 -25.40 2.17
N THR A 128 -3.52 -25.14 2.37
CA THR A 128 -3.05 -24.09 3.29
C THR A 128 -2.46 -22.86 2.63
N LEU A 129 -2.38 -22.79 1.29
CA LEU A 129 -1.72 -21.70 0.59
C LEU A 129 -2.25 -20.33 1.01
N LEU A 130 -3.58 -20.13 0.94
CA LEU A 130 -4.22 -18.88 1.37
C LEU A 130 -3.96 -18.56 2.84
N GLU A 131 -3.99 -19.57 3.71
CA GLU A 131 -3.71 -19.40 5.14
C GLU A 131 -2.27 -18.96 5.37
N ARG A 132 -1.30 -19.56 4.66
CA ARG A 132 0.12 -19.22 4.75
C ARG A 132 0.36 -17.78 4.29
N LEU A 133 -0.26 -17.37 3.18
CA LEU A 133 -0.21 -15.99 2.66
C LEU A 133 -0.75 -14.99 3.69
N CYS A 134 -1.89 -15.31 4.31
CA CYS A 134 -2.54 -14.41 5.27
C CYS A 134 -1.92 -14.44 6.68
N LYS A 135 -1.11 -15.45 7.01
CA LYS A 135 -0.64 -15.71 8.38
C LYS A 135 0.02 -14.50 9.06
N PRO A 136 0.91 -13.72 8.40
CA PRO A 136 1.49 -12.52 9.02
C PRO A 136 0.42 -11.51 9.43
N GLN A 137 -0.60 -11.29 8.60
CA GLN A 137 -1.69 -10.36 8.89
C GLN A 137 -2.63 -10.89 9.95
N TRP A 138 -2.96 -12.19 9.95
CA TRP A 138 -3.75 -12.78 11.03
C TRP A 138 -3.07 -12.62 12.39
N ASN A 139 -1.77 -12.88 12.47
CA ASN A 139 -0.99 -12.67 13.70
C ASN A 139 -1.02 -11.19 14.12
N TYR A 140 -0.82 -10.26 13.19
CA TYR A 140 -0.89 -8.83 13.47
C TYR A 140 -2.26 -8.43 14.05
N LEU A 141 -3.34 -8.88 13.41
CA LEU A 141 -4.71 -8.55 13.81
C LEU A 141 -5.08 -9.11 15.19
N ILE A 142 -4.66 -10.34 15.49
CA ILE A 142 -4.88 -10.96 16.81
C ILE A 142 -4.08 -10.22 17.88
N ASN A 143 -2.79 -9.93 17.62
CA ASN A 143 -1.91 -9.27 18.59
C ASN A 143 -2.32 -7.83 18.89
N ASN A 144 -2.91 -7.14 17.92
CA ASN A 144 -3.41 -5.77 18.06
C ASN A 144 -4.92 -5.73 18.34
N GLU A 145 -5.54 -6.84 18.75
CA GLU A 145 -6.93 -6.89 19.21
C GLU A 145 -7.98 -6.43 18.17
N TYR A 146 -7.65 -6.46 16.88
CA TYR A 146 -8.62 -6.24 15.79
C TYR A 146 -9.58 -7.42 15.61
N ILE A 147 -9.21 -8.60 16.10
CA ILE A 147 -10.04 -9.80 16.08
C ILE A 147 -9.56 -10.78 17.15
N SER A 148 -10.50 -11.44 17.84
CA SER A 148 -10.14 -12.52 18.76
C SER A 148 -9.57 -13.74 18.03
N SER A 149 -8.63 -14.47 18.66
CA SER A 149 -8.02 -15.69 18.08
C SER A 149 -9.09 -16.70 17.63
N SER A 150 -10.14 -16.89 18.44
CA SER A 150 -11.24 -17.82 18.13
C SER A 150 -12.07 -17.38 16.92
N SER A 151 -12.23 -16.07 16.69
CA SER A 151 -12.92 -15.54 15.52
C SER A 151 -12.04 -15.61 14.28
N ALA A 152 -10.74 -15.35 14.41
CA ALA A 152 -9.76 -15.53 13.33
C ALA A 152 -9.68 -16.99 12.88
N GLU A 153 -9.59 -17.95 13.80
CA GLU A 153 -9.56 -19.39 13.47
C GLU A 153 -10.81 -19.85 12.70
N LYS A 154 -11.99 -19.34 13.09
CA LYS A 154 -13.24 -19.59 12.37
C LYS A 154 -13.20 -18.99 10.97
N ALA A 155 -12.77 -17.73 10.83
CA ALA A 155 -12.67 -17.07 9.54
C ALA A 155 -11.68 -17.77 8.61
N ILE A 156 -10.48 -18.13 9.10
CA ILE A 156 -9.47 -18.92 8.37
C ILE A 156 -10.08 -20.22 7.86
N THR A 157 -10.78 -20.95 8.73
CA THR A 157 -11.42 -22.23 8.38
C THR A 157 -12.48 -22.03 7.30
N ILE A 158 -13.31 -21.00 7.40
CA ILE A 158 -14.37 -20.73 6.41
C ILE A 158 -13.76 -20.31 5.07
N LEU A 159 -12.79 -19.39 5.07
CA LEU A 159 -12.09 -18.94 3.85
C LEU A 159 -11.45 -20.10 3.09
N ARG A 160 -10.84 -21.05 3.80
CA ARG A 160 -10.21 -22.25 3.22
C ARG A 160 -11.15 -23.03 2.29
N TYR A 161 -12.43 -23.10 2.62
CA TYR A 161 -13.42 -23.84 1.82
C TYR A 161 -14.22 -22.92 0.91
N GLN A 162 -14.56 -21.72 1.38
CA GLN A 162 -15.41 -20.78 0.65
C GLN A 162 -14.72 -20.24 -0.60
N ILE A 163 -13.44 -19.84 -0.50
CA ILE A 163 -12.75 -19.22 -1.63
C ILE A 163 -12.58 -20.17 -2.82
N PRO A 164 -12.05 -21.40 -2.65
CA PRO A 164 -12.02 -22.35 -3.76
C PRO A 164 -13.42 -22.69 -4.29
N GLY A 165 -14.45 -22.74 -3.42
CA GLY A 165 -15.82 -22.95 -3.85
C GLY A 165 -16.38 -21.83 -4.73
N MET A 166 -16.10 -20.57 -4.38
CA MET A 166 -16.50 -19.41 -5.19
C MET A 166 -15.79 -19.41 -6.54
N LEU A 167 -14.47 -19.64 -6.55
CA LEU A 167 -13.68 -19.76 -7.78
C LEU A 167 -14.18 -20.90 -8.66
N LEU A 168 -14.49 -22.06 -8.07
CA LEU A 168 -15.04 -23.22 -8.76
C LEU A 168 -16.32 -22.86 -9.52
N PHE A 169 -17.30 -22.24 -8.86
CA PHE A 169 -18.55 -21.84 -9.52
C PHE A 169 -18.35 -20.78 -10.58
N TYR A 170 -17.47 -19.81 -10.33
CA TYR A 170 -17.21 -18.76 -11.30
C TYR A 170 -16.49 -19.28 -12.54
N LEU A 171 -15.35 -19.93 -12.38
CA LEU A 171 -14.50 -20.40 -13.48
C LEU A 171 -15.17 -21.51 -14.30
N ASN A 172 -15.94 -22.39 -13.67
CA ASN A 172 -16.48 -23.57 -14.35
C ASN A 172 -17.98 -23.51 -14.67
N ARG A 173 -18.72 -22.55 -14.10
CA ARG A 173 -20.18 -22.44 -14.30
C ARG A 173 -20.61 -21.01 -14.66
N SER A 174 -19.66 -20.09 -14.85
CA SER A 174 -19.93 -18.67 -15.08
C SER A 174 -20.90 -18.11 -14.04
N ASN A 175 -20.79 -18.53 -12.78
CA ASN A 175 -21.68 -18.07 -11.73
C ASN A 175 -20.89 -17.40 -10.60
N PRO A 176 -21.00 -16.07 -10.43
CA PRO A 176 -21.84 -15.13 -11.20
C PRO A 176 -21.32 -14.85 -12.62
N ASP A 177 -22.16 -14.22 -13.46
CA ASP A 177 -21.98 -14.17 -14.92
C ASP A 177 -20.85 -13.23 -15.38
N SER A 178 -20.32 -12.37 -14.50
CA SER A 178 -19.26 -11.41 -14.85
C SER A 178 -18.20 -11.26 -13.75
N PRO A 179 -16.95 -10.87 -14.11
CA PRO A 179 -15.91 -10.59 -13.13
C PRO A 179 -16.34 -9.52 -12.10
N LYS A 180 -17.08 -8.51 -12.54
CA LYS A 180 -17.58 -7.43 -11.68
C LYS A 180 -18.53 -7.96 -10.60
N GLU A 181 -19.48 -8.81 -10.99
CA GLU A 181 -20.42 -9.43 -10.05
C GLU A 181 -19.71 -10.40 -9.11
N PHE A 182 -18.72 -11.15 -9.62
CA PHE A 182 -17.91 -12.03 -8.80
C PHE A 182 -17.19 -11.26 -7.69
N TYR A 183 -16.50 -10.18 -8.03
CA TYR A 183 -15.82 -9.35 -7.02
C TYR A 183 -16.80 -8.68 -6.06
N SER A 184 -17.97 -8.23 -6.54
CA SER A 184 -19.01 -7.66 -5.66
C SER A 184 -19.53 -8.69 -4.65
N LEU A 185 -19.77 -9.93 -5.10
CA LEU A 185 -20.19 -11.03 -4.22
C LEU A 185 -19.07 -11.40 -3.25
N PHE A 186 -17.84 -11.53 -3.74
CA PHE A 186 -16.66 -11.82 -2.93
C PHE A 186 -16.43 -10.79 -1.83
N ASP A 187 -16.39 -9.50 -2.16
CA ASP A 187 -16.18 -8.42 -1.18
C ASP A 187 -17.31 -8.44 -0.12
N THR A 188 -18.57 -8.62 -0.55
CA THR A 188 -19.72 -8.72 0.36
C THR A 188 -19.62 -9.93 1.32
N GLN A 189 -19.16 -11.07 0.82
CA GLN A 189 -18.99 -12.28 1.63
C GLN A 189 -17.84 -12.11 2.62
N LEU A 190 -16.73 -11.51 2.19
CA LEU A 190 -15.56 -11.26 3.00
C LEU A 190 -15.88 -10.32 4.18
N ASP A 191 -16.61 -9.23 3.92
CA ASP A 191 -17.04 -8.28 4.95
C ASP A 191 -18.02 -8.89 5.96
N LYS A 192 -18.87 -9.83 5.53
CA LYS A 192 -19.79 -10.56 6.43
C LYS A 192 -19.05 -11.56 7.31
N LEU A 193 -18.03 -12.21 6.75
CA LEU A 193 -17.26 -13.25 7.39
C LEU A 193 -16.31 -12.69 8.46
N ILE A 194 -15.59 -11.63 8.11
CA ILE A 194 -14.56 -11.06 8.98
C ILE A 194 -15.10 -9.77 9.58
N ARG A 195 -15.59 -9.87 10.81
CA ARG A 195 -15.94 -8.71 11.62
C ARG A 195 -14.73 -8.33 12.46
N PHE A 196 -14.13 -7.20 12.12
CA PHE A 196 -13.08 -6.62 12.93
C PHE A 196 -13.69 -5.89 14.12
N GLU A 197 -13.10 -6.09 15.29
CA GLU A 197 -13.39 -5.32 16.49
C GLU A 197 -12.61 -3.99 16.42
N ILE A 198 -13.17 -2.95 17.05
CA ILE A 198 -12.41 -1.72 17.31
C ILE A 198 -11.49 -2.06 18.49
N PRO A 199 -10.16 -2.11 18.30
CA PRO A 199 -9.26 -2.56 19.34
C PRO A 199 -9.36 -1.63 20.56
N THR A 200 -9.42 -2.22 21.76
CA THR A 200 -9.44 -1.48 23.04
C THR A 200 -8.06 -0.97 23.43
N ARG A 201 -6.99 -1.56 22.87
CA ARG A 201 -5.63 -1.01 22.89
C ARG A 201 -5.34 -0.23 21.62
N THR A 202 -5.24 1.08 21.79
CA THR A 202 -4.95 2.12 20.79
C THR A 202 -3.66 1.83 20.02
N THR A 203 -3.77 1.23 18.83
CA THR A 203 -3.03 1.76 17.68
C THR A 203 -3.61 3.15 17.43
N GLN A 204 -2.78 4.19 17.51
CA GLN A 204 -3.24 5.58 17.31
C GLN A 204 -4.02 5.64 15.99
N THR A 205 -5.27 6.13 16.06
CA THR A 205 -6.06 6.37 14.84
C THR A 205 -5.28 7.32 13.92
N PHE A 206 -5.50 7.31 12.60
CA PHE A 206 -4.70 8.18 11.72
C PHE A 206 -4.87 9.66 12.11
N GLU A 207 -6.06 10.02 12.59
CA GLU A 207 -6.36 11.33 13.15
C GLU A 207 -5.50 11.61 14.37
N GLU A 208 -5.34 10.64 15.27
CA GLU A 208 -4.43 10.77 16.40
C GLU A 208 -2.97 10.87 15.95
N VAL A 209 -2.54 10.14 14.91
CA VAL A 209 -1.17 10.24 14.38
C VAL A 209 -0.93 11.64 13.81
N VAL A 210 -1.85 12.15 12.99
CA VAL A 210 -1.73 13.47 12.35
C VAL A 210 -1.85 14.58 13.39
N LEU A 211 -2.87 14.55 14.26
CA LEU A 211 -3.06 15.56 15.30
C LEU A 211 -1.90 15.55 16.30
N LYS A 212 -1.39 14.39 16.70
CA LYS A 212 -0.19 14.31 17.55
C LYS A 212 1.07 14.80 16.84
N PHE A 213 1.17 14.62 15.53
CA PHE A 213 2.29 15.17 14.76
C PHE A 213 2.19 16.70 14.65
N ILE A 214 0.99 17.26 14.46
CA ILE A 214 0.76 18.70 14.35
C ILE A 214 0.87 19.37 15.74
N PHE A 215 0.20 18.82 16.74
CA PHE A 215 0.07 19.33 18.11
C PHE A 215 0.70 18.36 19.12
N ASP A 216 1.99 18.04 18.97
CA ASP A 216 2.71 17.35 20.06
C ASP A 216 2.77 18.31 21.27
N GLY A 217 2.89 17.78 22.50
CA GLY A 217 2.82 18.60 23.73
C GLY A 217 3.84 19.75 23.84
N THR A 218 4.72 19.90 22.85
CA THR A 218 5.62 21.04 22.63
C THR A 218 4.96 22.19 21.87
N TYR A 219 4.09 21.91 20.90
CA TYR A 219 3.48 22.91 20.02
C TYR A 219 1.96 22.91 20.11
N LEU A 220 1.43 23.57 21.14
CA LEU A 220 -0.01 23.69 21.41
C LEU A 220 -0.68 24.70 20.46
N GLY A 221 -1.88 24.40 19.94
CA GLY A 221 -2.58 25.25 18.96
C GLY A 221 -2.95 26.66 19.44
N GLU A 222 -2.91 26.89 20.75
CA GLU A 222 -3.06 28.22 21.35
C GLU A 222 -1.85 29.15 21.12
N ASN A 223 -0.67 28.62 20.82
CA ASN A 223 0.57 29.38 20.65
C ASN A 223 1.09 29.44 19.21
N TYR A 224 0.57 28.58 18.34
CA TYR A 224 1.03 28.44 16.96
C TYR A 224 -0.14 28.42 15.99
N TYR A 225 0.07 28.99 14.80
CA TYR A 225 -0.77 28.77 13.64
C TYR A 225 -0.24 27.59 12.85
N PHE A 226 -1.09 26.59 12.63
CA PHE A 226 -0.76 25.45 11.81
C PHE A 226 -1.58 25.44 10.52
N PHE A 227 -0.93 25.04 9.44
CA PHE A 227 -1.54 24.86 8.14
C PHE A 227 -1.14 23.51 7.55
N ILE A 228 -2.01 22.96 6.71
CA ILE A 228 -1.82 21.69 6.05
C ILE A 228 -1.90 21.87 4.53
N HIS A 229 -1.01 21.19 3.82
CA HIS A 229 -1.01 21.10 2.37
C HIS A 229 -1.02 19.64 1.94
N TYR A 230 -1.93 19.29 1.02
CA TYR A 230 -2.05 17.94 0.49
C TYR A 230 -1.35 17.82 -0.87
N THR A 231 -0.57 16.76 -1.05
CA THR A 231 0.05 16.44 -2.34
C THR A 231 0.10 14.93 -2.60
N ARG A 232 0.03 14.54 -3.89
CA ARG A 232 0.13 13.14 -4.34
C ARG A 232 1.58 12.69 -4.46
N GLU A 233 2.50 13.63 -4.69
CA GLU A 233 3.84 13.34 -5.17
C GLU A 233 4.87 13.52 -4.07
N LYS A 234 5.62 12.44 -3.77
CA LYS A 234 6.72 12.50 -2.80
C LYS A 234 7.78 13.52 -3.20
N GLN A 235 8.03 13.69 -4.50
CA GLN A 235 8.99 14.67 -5.03
C GLN A 235 8.62 16.11 -4.64
N VAL A 236 7.33 16.44 -4.61
CA VAL A 236 6.84 17.75 -4.17
C VAL A 236 7.11 17.93 -2.67
N VAL A 237 6.84 16.91 -1.85
CA VAL A 237 7.15 16.93 -0.41
C VAL A 237 8.65 17.16 -0.18
N ASP A 238 9.51 16.43 -0.90
CA ASP A 238 10.96 16.55 -0.79
C ASP A 238 11.45 17.93 -1.23
N SER A 239 10.85 18.50 -2.29
CA SER A 239 11.11 19.88 -2.69
C SER A 239 10.72 20.87 -1.59
N ILE A 240 9.53 20.73 -0.99
CA ILE A 240 9.07 21.64 0.07
C ILE A 240 9.99 21.59 1.29
N LEU A 241 10.41 20.39 1.71
CA LEU A 241 11.36 20.23 2.81
C LEU A 241 12.73 20.85 2.51
N LYS A 242 13.16 20.84 1.25
CA LYS A 242 14.47 21.33 0.84
C LYS A 242 14.49 22.84 0.56
N THR A 243 13.45 23.37 -0.06
CA THR A 243 13.43 24.75 -0.60
C THR A 243 12.40 25.66 0.05
N GLY A 244 11.55 25.14 0.94
CA GLY A 244 10.45 25.88 1.52
C GLY A 244 9.15 25.73 0.72
N PHE A 245 8.07 26.32 1.23
CA PHE A 245 6.74 26.19 0.65
C PHE A 245 6.47 27.33 -0.33
N LYS A 246 6.31 26.97 -1.62
CA LYS A 246 6.08 27.93 -2.70
C LYS A 246 4.59 28.05 -2.99
N TYR A 247 4.10 29.27 -3.18
CA TYR A 247 2.71 29.55 -3.56
C TYR A 247 2.64 30.80 -4.44
N ILE A 248 1.53 30.93 -5.16
CA ILE A 248 1.23 32.03 -6.08
C ILE A 248 -0.07 32.70 -5.59
N GLU A 249 -0.17 34.02 -5.76
CA GLU A 249 -1.27 34.89 -5.31
C GLU A 249 -1.51 34.90 -3.79
N SER A 250 -2.00 33.79 -3.24
CA SER A 250 -2.43 33.65 -1.86
C SER A 250 -2.01 32.31 -1.29
N PHE A 251 -1.39 32.35 -0.11
CA PHE A 251 -1.01 31.17 0.65
C PHE A 251 -2.22 30.25 0.92
N HIS A 252 -3.39 30.85 1.18
CA HIS A 252 -4.62 30.13 1.52
C HIS A 252 -5.25 29.39 0.33
N ASN A 253 -4.79 29.64 -0.91
CA ASN A 253 -5.19 28.82 -2.07
C ASN A 253 -4.50 27.45 -2.06
N SER A 254 -3.33 27.35 -1.41
CA SER A 254 -2.48 26.16 -1.42
C SER A 254 -2.40 25.46 -0.06
N ALA A 255 -2.67 26.16 1.05
CA ALA A 255 -2.58 25.63 2.39
C ALA A 255 -3.82 26.00 3.22
N GLU A 256 -4.34 25.03 3.97
CA GLU A 256 -5.53 25.20 4.81
C GLU A 256 -5.11 25.32 6.28
N GLN A 257 -5.66 26.29 7.01
CA GLN A 257 -5.40 26.41 8.44
C GLN A 257 -6.06 25.27 9.21
N ILE A 258 -5.46 24.80 10.30
CA ILE A 258 -6.03 23.78 11.19
C ILE A 258 -5.95 24.18 12.66
N ILE A 259 -6.94 23.78 13.44
CA ILE A 259 -6.95 23.95 14.91
C ILE A 259 -6.84 22.59 15.62
N ASP A 260 -6.51 22.61 16.91
CA ASP A 260 -6.42 21.42 17.75
C ASP A 260 -7.82 20.92 18.15
N ASP A 261 -8.58 20.54 17.12
CA ASP A 261 -9.91 19.96 17.22
C ASP A 261 -10.06 18.82 16.20
N LYS A 262 -10.50 17.67 16.68
CA LYS A 262 -10.59 16.46 15.85
C LYS A 262 -11.65 16.59 14.74
N LEU A 263 -12.76 17.29 15.01
CA LEU A 263 -13.83 17.46 14.03
C LEU A 263 -13.40 18.43 12.92
N ASP A 264 -12.70 19.51 13.27
CA ASP A 264 -12.10 20.44 12.31
C ASP A 264 -11.13 19.71 11.36
N PHE A 265 -10.22 18.90 11.92
CA PHE A 265 -9.31 18.11 11.11
C PHE A 265 -10.05 17.16 10.16
N LEU A 266 -11.02 16.40 10.68
CA LEU A 266 -11.76 15.42 9.87
C LEU A 266 -12.56 16.08 8.74
N TYR A 267 -13.14 17.24 8.99
CA TYR A 267 -13.84 18.02 7.97
C TYR A 267 -12.88 18.41 6.84
N LYS A 268 -11.76 19.05 7.18
CA LYS A 268 -10.75 19.49 6.20
C LYS A 268 -10.08 18.31 5.50
N HIS A 269 -9.77 17.24 6.23
CA HIS A 269 -9.22 16.02 5.65
C HIS A 269 -10.15 15.44 4.58
N ASN A 270 -11.46 15.39 4.81
CA ASN A 270 -12.39 14.87 3.82
C ASN A 270 -12.46 15.73 2.54
N ILE A 271 -12.27 17.04 2.66
CA ILE A 271 -12.22 17.97 1.52
C ILE A 271 -10.91 17.77 0.73
N TYR A 272 -9.78 17.68 1.43
CA TYR A 272 -8.47 17.78 0.80
C TYR A 272 -7.78 16.44 0.51
N LYS A 273 -8.23 15.32 1.09
CA LYS A 273 -7.70 13.98 0.80
C LYS A 273 -7.65 13.60 -0.69
N PRO A 274 -8.54 14.07 -1.59
CA PRO A 274 -8.39 13.78 -3.02
C PRO A 274 -7.11 14.34 -3.65
N TYR A 275 -6.50 15.37 -3.04
CA TYR A 275 -5.26 15.99 -3.53
C TYR A 275 -4.00 15.19 -3.17
N GLY A 276 -4.13 14.08 -2.45
CA GLY A 276 -3.06 13.08 -2.29
C GLY A 276 -2.81 12.63 -0.87
N ASN A 277 -1.90 11.68 -0.71
CA ASN A 277 -1.73 10.95 0.55
C ASN A 277 -0.75 11.62 1.53
N PHE A 278 -0.02 12.65 1.09
CA PHE A 278 0.94 13.38 1.91
C PHE A 278 0.32 14.67 2.44
N ILE A 279 0.42 14.87 3.75
CA ILE A 279 0.06 16.10 4.46
C ILE A 279 1.35 16.78 4.89
N VAL A 280 1.71 17.86 4.23
CA VAL A 280 2.80 18.73 4.68
C VAL A 280 2.25 19.68 5.74
N VAL A 281 2.94 19.77 6.88
CA VAL A 281 2.53 20.61 8.02
C VAL A 281 3.42 21.84 8.08
N ILE A 282 2.79 23.00 8.08
CA ILE A 282 3.43 24.31 8.18
C ILE A 282 3.03 24.91 9.53
N GLY A 283 4.01 25.41 10.29
CA GLY A 283 3.79 25.97 11.62
C GLY A 283 4.51 27.31 11.80
N ILE A 284 3.76 28.33 12.24
CA ILE A 284 4.27 29.67 12.50
C ILE A 284 3.82 30.08 13.90
N SER A 285 4.71 30.62 14.72
CA SER A 285 4.31 31.06 16.06
C SER A 285 3.42 32.30 16.00
N ARG A 286 2.44 32.37 16.90
CA ARG A 286 1.56 33.53 17.00
C ARG A 286 2.32 34.79 17.32
N ASN A 287 3.41 34.71 18.08
CA ASN A 287 4.28 35.85 18.38
C ASN A 287 4.84 36.49 17.10
N ILE A 288 5.36 35.67 16.17
CA ILE A 288 5.86 36.17 14.87
C ILE A 288 4.71 36.73 14.04
N PHE A 289 3.62 35.98 13.94
CA PHE A 289 2.46 36.39 13.16
C PHE A 289 1.89 37.74 13.64
N ASP A 290 1.69 37.89 14.96
CA ASP A 290 1.17 39.09 15.60
C ASP A 290 2.14 40.27 15.48
N LYS A 291 3.45 40.04 15.62
CA LYS A 291 4.49 41.07 15.40
C LYS A 291 4.35 41.68 14.01
N TYR A 292 4.32 40.87 12.95
CA TYR A 292 4.25 41.38 11.58
C TYR A 292 2.85 41.90 11.22
N ALA A 293 1.79 41.30 11.76
CA ALA A 293 0.43 41.83 11.61
C ALA A 293 0.30 43.26 12.17
N GLN A 294 0.87 43.53 13.35
CA GLN A 294 0.90 44.87 13.94
C GLN A 294 1.71 45.84 13.10
N LEU A 295 2.87 45.43 12.59
CA LEU A 295 3.72 46.28 11.75
C LEU A 295 3.04 46.63 10.42
N ILE A 296 2.40 45.67 9.75
CA ILE A 296 1.62 45.89 8.52
C ILE A 296 0.48 46.91 8.79
N ARG A 297 -0.29 46.71 9.86
CA ARG A 297 -1.37 47.63 10.27
C ARG A 297 -0.85 49.04 10.55
N SER A 298 0.30 49.15 11.21
CA SER A 298 0.91 50.45 11.54
C SER A 298 1.31 51.26 10.30
N LYS A 299 1.63 50.57 9.20
CA LYS A 299 2.00 51.16 7.91
C LYS A 299 0.82 51.34 6.95
N GLY A 300 -0.35 50.77 7.24
CA GLY A 300 -1.50 50.81 6.34
C GLY A 300 -1.31 50.01 5.05
N ILE A 301 -0.43 49.00 5.04
CA ILE A 301 -0.16 48.15 3.88
C ILE A 301 -1.25 47.08 3.78
N ASN A 302 -1.76 46.84 2.57
CA ASN A 302 -2.71 45.76 2.30
C ASN A 302 -1.97 44.58 1.65
N THR A 303 -1.54 43.62 2.48
CA THR A 303 -0.85 42.40 2.02
C THR A 303 -1.15 41.24 2.97
N TYR A 304 -1.04 40.02 2.46
CA TYR A 304 -0.99 38.83 3.30
C TYR A 304 0.30 38.80 4.12
N ILE A 305 0.22 38.32 5.36
CA ILE A 305 1.36 38.31 6.29
C ILE A 305 2.42 37.34 5.78
N GLU A 306 1.99 36.22 5.20
CA GLU A 306 2.81 35.17 4.62
C GLU A 306 3.70 35.71 3.48
N ASN A 307 3.25 36.73 2.75
CA ASN A 307 4.03 37.38 1.69
C ASN A 307 5.23 38.15 2.28
N ILE A 308 5.13 38.61 3.54
CA ILE A 308 6.23 39.25 4.26
C ILE A 308 7.19 38.21 4.82
N LEU A 309 6.66 37.08 5.31
CA LEU A 309 7.38 36.01 5.98
C LEU A 309 8.19 35.11 5.01
N CYS A 310 8.80 35.70 3.98
CA CYS A 310 9.61 35.05 2.96
C CYS A 310 11.09 35.46 3.09
N ASP A 311 12.01 34.51 2.95
CA ASP A 311 13.46 34.81 2.99
C ASP A 311 13.99 35.46 1.72
N THR A 312 13.23 35.38 0.64
CA THR A 312 13.56 35.91 -0.68
C THR A 312 12.47 36.88 -1.12
N ALA A 313 12.86 37.86 -1.94
CA ALA A 313 11.89 38.71 -2.62
C ALA A 313 11.02 37.84 -3.54
N PRO A 314 9.74 38.21 -3.77
CA PRO A 314 8.87 37.46 -4.65
C PRO A 314 9.48 37.36 -6.06
N GLU A 315 9.46 36.15 -6.61
CA GLU A 315 9.93 35.86 -7.96
C GLU A 315 8.75 36.03 -8.92
N PHE A 316 8.92 36.77 -10.02
CA PHE A 316 7.89 36.85 -11.05
C PHE A 316 7.87 35.54 -11.86
N ASP A 317 6.70 34.94 -11.98
CA ASP A 317 6.48 33.71 -12.73
C ASP A 317 5.92 34.05 -14.11
N ASP A 318 6.75 33.90 -15.14
CA ASP A 318 6.39 34.24 -16.52
C ASP A 318 5.22 33.38 -17.06
N GLU A 319 5.03 32.16 -16.55
CA GLU A 319 3.96 31.26 -17.01
C GLU A 319 2.63 31.56 -16.34
N ALA A 320 2.66 31.89 -15.04
CA ALA A 320 1.46 32.26 -14.29
C ALA A 320 1.10 33.75 -14.41
N GLU A 321 1.98 34.57 -14.98
CA GLU A 321 1.90 36.04 -15.01
C GLU A 321 1.72 36.67 -13.61
N GLU A 322 2.24 36.01 -12.57
CA GLU A 322 1.99 36.34 -11.17
C GLU A 322 3.24 36.22 -10.30
N TYR A 323 3.21 36.80 -9.11
CA TYR A 323 4.32 36.70 -8.15
C TYR A 323 4.26 35.41 -7.34
N ARG A 324 5.39 34.72 -7.30
CA ARG A 324 5.64 33.50 -6.53
C ARG A 324 6.38 33.84 -5.24
N TYR A 325 5.83 33.38 -4.13
CA TYR A 325 6.37 33.56 -2.78
C TYR A 325 6.90 32.24 -2.25
N THR A 326 7.90 32.28 -1.37
CA THR A 326 8.49 31.08 -0.76
C THR A 326 8.61 31.26 0.75
N LEU A 327 7.76 30.55 1.50
CA LEU A 327 7.93 30.45 2.95
C LEU A 327 9.19 29.63 3.26
N PRO A 328 10.00 30.07 4.25
CA PRO A 328 11.25 29.41 4.59
C PRO A 328 11.04 27.99 5.12
N THR A 329 12.04 27.13 4.93
CA THR A 329 12.03 25.73 5.40
C THR A 329 11.78 25.62 6.91
N GLN A 330 12.13 26.65 7.67
CA GLN A 330 11.98 26.74 9.12
C GLN A 330 10.52 26.70 9.54
N TYR A 331 9.58 27.14 8.72
CA TYR A 331 8.15 26.99 9.01
C TYR A 331 7.59 25.64 8.59
N ILE A 332 8.35 24.80 7.90
CA ILE A 332 7.90 23.46 7.51
C ILE A 332 8.21 22.49 8.64
N LYS A 333 7.17 22.03 9.34
CA LYS A 333 7.31 21.07 10.45
C LYS A 333 7.74 19.69 9.96
N GLY A 334 7.27 19.31 8.79
CA GLY A 334 7.49 18.01 8.19
C GLY A 334 6.28 17.53 7.42
N TYR A 335 6.15 16.22 7.25
CA TYR A 335 4.96 15.64 6.63
C TYR A 335 4.49 14.37 7.33
N VAL A 336 3.22 14.03 7.06
CA VAL A 336 2.59 12.77 7.40
C VAL A 336 2.04 12.13 6.13
N ASN A 337 2.33 10.86 5.90
CA ASN A 337 1.57 10.05 4.95
C ASN A 337 0.42 9.40 5.70
N TYR A 338 -0.81 9.91 5.54
CA TYR A 338 -1.94 9.43 6.34
C TYR A 338 -2.40 8.01 5.97
N VAL A 339 -1.95 7.48 4.83
CA VAL A 339 -2.23 6.09 4.41
C VAL A 339 -1.26 5.13 5.09
N THR A 340 0.04 5.46 5.15
CA THR A 340 1.05 4.57 5.73
C THR A 340 1.31 4.83 7.22
N GLY A 341 0.90 5.98 7.74
CA GLY A 341 1.25 6.46 9.09
C GLY A 341 2.69 6.98 9.21
N GLU A 342 3.45 7.03 8.11
CA GLU A 342 4.81 7.56 8.10
C GLU A 342 4.81 9.03 8.49
N THR A 343 5.66 9.40 9.44
CA THR A 343 5.89 10.79 9.85
C THR A 343 7.36 11.13 9.71
N VAL A 344 7.66 12.28 9.11
CA VAL A 344 9.02 12.78 8.99
C VAL A 344 9.05 14.23 9.46
N LYS A 345 9.87 14.48 10.48
CA LYS A 345 10.12 15.83 11.02
C LYS A 345 11.21 16.51 10.20
N ASN A 346 11.03 17.79 9.90
CA ASN A 346 12.07 18.63 9.36
C ASN A 346 13.03 19.05 10.49
N PRO A 347 14.34 18.72 10.42
CA PRO A 347 15.30 19.12 11.44
C PRO A 347 15.47 20.64 11.59
N SER A 348 15.17 21.40 10.53
CA SER A 348 15.27 22.86 10.52
C SER A 348 14.02 23.55 11.05
N PHE A 349 12.97 22.82 11.45
CA PHE A 349 11.72 23.41 11.91
C PHE A 349 11.94 24.32 13.12
N ASN A 350 11.61 25.59 12.94
CA ASN A 350 11.64 26.64 13.94
C ASN A 350 10.44 27.58 13.68
N PRO A 351 9.30 27.39 14.37
CA PRO A 351 8.12 28.23 14.16
C PRO A 351 8.31 29.68 14.63
N ASP A 352 9.33 29.95 15.45
CA ASP A 352 9.74 31.29 15.90
C ASP A 352 10.82 31.92 15.00
N TYR A 353 11.07 31.34 13.83
CA TYR A 353 12.02 31.90 12.88
C TYR A 353 11.62 33.33 12.50
N ASP A 354 12.57 34.25 12.62
CA ASP A 354 12.39 35.68 12.38
C ASP A 354 13.58 36.18 11.57
N SER A 355 13.42 36.17 10.25
CA SER A 355 14.46 36.59 9.32
C SER A 355 14.57 38.11 9.28
N THR A 356 15.80 38.62 9.16
CA THR A 356 16.00 40.05 8.87
C THR A 356 15.37 40.47 7.55
N ASN A 357 15.19 39.54 6.62
CA ASN A 357 14.56 39.81 5.32
C ASN A 357 13.07 40.12 5.43
N PHE A 358 12.36 39.65 6.47
CA PHE A 358 10.94 39.95 6.65
C PHE A 358 10.71 41.44 6.86
N LEU A 359 11.56 42.10 7.66
CA LEU A 359 11.51 43.55 7.83
C LEU A 359 11.90 44.29 6.53
N ASN A 360 12.82 43.75 5.74
CA ASN A 360 13.19 44.32 4.45
C ASN A 360 12.02 44.26 3.46
N ASN A 361 11.34 43.11 3.36
CA ASN A 361 10.16 42.92 2.53
C ASN A 361 9.04 43.90 2.92
N LEU A 362 8.83 44.10 4.22
CA LEU A 362 7.85 45.07 4.73
C LEU A 362 8.24 46.53 4.43
N ASN A 363 9.53 46.83 4.34
CA ASN A 363 10.01 48.19 4.03
C ASN A 363 10.03 48.49 2.52
N SER A 364 9.99 47.47 1.67
CA SER A 364 9.93 47.62 0.21
C SER A 364 8.52 47.77 -0.37
N LEU A 365 7.48 47.59 0.46
CA LEU A 365 6.07 47.67 0.07
C LEU A 365 5.44 49.06 0.31
#